data_AF-A0A656GNR8-F1
#
_entry.id   AF-A0A656GNR8-F1
#
_cell.length_a   1.000
_cell.length_b   1.000
_cell.length_c   1.000
_cell.angle_alpha   90.00
_cell.angle_beta   90.00
_cell.angle_gamma   90.00
#
_symmetry.space_group_name_H-M   'P 1'
#
loop_
_entity.id
_entity.type
_entity.pdbx_description
1 polymer ?
#
loop_
_entity_poly.entity_id
_entity_poly.type
_entity_poly.pdbx_seq_one_letter_code
_entity_poly.pdbx_strand_id
1 'polypeptide(L)'
;YSVPCVFSSEQLRYPKPDGSICLEKKFVGEGVKLDCAGGFGAVMMVTATFGMVAATRAVDKLVAGARRPSERVKPAVATPDQA
;
A
#
# COMPACT_ATOMS: atom_id res chain seq x y z
N TYR A 1 -15.48 5.98 -2.18
CA TYR A 1 -15.46 4.53 -2.43
C TYR A 1 -14.68 4.25 -3.72
N SER A 2 -13.79 3.24 -3.70
CA SER A 2 -12.82 2.80 -4.74
C SER A 2 -11.53 3.64 -4.92
N VAL A 3 -10.56 3.44 -4.02
CA VAL A 3 -9.16 3.85 -4.25
C VAL A 3 -8.43 2.65 -4.87
N PRO A 4 -7.80 2.79 -6.05
CA PRO A 4 -7.02 1.71 -6.65
C PRO A 4 -5.75 1.45 -5.81
N CYS A 5 -5.48 0.19 -5.49
CA CYS A 5 -4.28 -0.20 -4.75
C CYS A 5 -3.52 -1.29 -5.52
N VAL A 6 -2.19 -1.16 -5.57
CA VAL A 6 -1.29 -2.22 -6.04
C VAL A 6 -0.92 -3.07 -4.83
N PHE A 7 -1.22 -4.36 -4.89
CA PHE A 7 -0.91 -5.32 -3.84
C PHE A 7 -0.42 -6.64 -4.44
N SER A 8 0.27 -7.46 -3.64
CA SER A 8 0.59 -8.84 -3.97
C SER A 8 -0.26 -9.78 -3.11
N SER A 9 -0.68 -10.90 -3.68
CA SER A 9 -1.34 -11.99 -2.96
C SER A 9 -0.35 -12.91 -2.23
N GLU A 10 0.95 -12.67 -2.36
CA GLU A 10 1.97 -13.45 -1.64
C GLU A 10 1.88 -13.22 -0.13
N GLN A 11 1.97 -14.32 0.63
CA GLN A 11 1.99 -14.28 2.09
C GLN A 11 3.27 -13.61 2.61
N LEU A 12 3.13 -12.70 3.58
CA LEU A 12 4.27 -12.00 4.16
C LEU A 12 5.22 -12.97 4.88
N ARG A 13 6.52 -12.78 4.64
CA ARG A 13 7.61 -13.53 5.28
C ARG A 13 8.15 -12.71 6.46
N TYR A 14 8.18 -13.34 7.63
CA TYR A 14 8.61 -12.75 8.90
C TYR A 14 9.99 -13.29 9.29
N PRO A 15 10.94 -12.43 9.70
CA PRO A 15 12.23 -12.87 10.20
C PRO A 15 12.06 -13.49 11.60
N LYS A 16 12.79 -14.58 11.85
CA LYS A 16 12.91 -15.20 13.17
C LYS A 16 14.26 -14.87 13.81
N PRO A 17 14.37 -14.92 15.16
CA PRO A 17 15.64 -14.70 15.86
C PRO A 17 16.72 -15.75 15.54
N ASP A 18 16.35 -16.89 14.98
CA ASP A 18 17.27 -17.94 14.50
C ASP A 18 17.84 -17.64 13.09
N GLY A 19 17.49 -16.50 12.48
CA GLY A 19 17.89 -16.13 11.11
C GLY A 19 17.08 -16.80 10.00
N SER A 20 16.14 -17.69 10.35
CA SER A 20 15.21 -18.28 9.39
C SER A 20 14.00 -17.38 9.15
N ILE A 21 13.12 -17.79 8.23
CA ILE A 21 11.87 -17.09 7.94
C ILE A 21 10.65 -17.94 8.37
N CYS A 22 9.55 -17.28 8.72
CA CYS A 22 8.22 -17.91 8.85
C CYS A 22 7.13 -17.11 8.16
N LEU A 23 5.98 -17.75 7.95
CA LEU A 23 4.78 -17.11 7.41
C LEU A 23 3.81 -16.63 8.50
N GLU A 24 4.05 -17.04 9.75
CA GLU A 24 3.24 -16.66 10.91
C GLU A 24 3.66 -15.31 11.46
N LYS A 25 2.67 -14.44 11.67
CA LYS A 25 2.86 -13.14 12.33
C LYS A 25 2.99 -13.35 13.84
N LYS A 26 4.21 -13.53 14.32
CA LYS A 26 4.49 -13.45 15.77
C LYS A 26 4.67 -11.98 16.13
N PHE A 27 3.73 -11.43 16.90
CA PHE A 27 3.73 -10.03 17.32
C PHE A 27 4.93 -9.78 18.25
N VAL A 28 5.98 -9.17 17.72
CA VAL A 28 7.05 -8.51 18.47
C VAL A 28 7.00 -7.04 18.04
N GLY A 29 7.01 -6.10 19.00
CA GLY A 29 6.59 -4.70 18.83
C GLY A 29 7.32 -3.84 17.77
N GLU A 30 6.83 -2.60 17.66
CA GLU A 30 7.17 -1.50 16.72
C GLU A 30 7.10 -1.80 15.21
N GLY A 31 5.88 -1.97 14.71
CA GLY A 31 5.46 -1.33 13.46
C GLY A 31 5.91 -2.00 12.15
N VAL A 32 5.03 -1.89 11.16
CA VAL A 32 5.19 -2.38 9.79
C VAL A 32 6.18 -1.48 9.01
N LYS A 33 7.40 -1.31 9.52
CA LYS A 33 8.46 -0.57 8.83
C LYS A 33 9.17 -1.49 7.85
N LEU A 34 9.52 -0.97 6.69
CA LEU A 34 10.33 -1.66 5.69
C LEU A 34 11.80 -1.32 5.97
N ASP A 35 12.39 -1.91 6.99
CA ASP A 35 13.80 -1.72 7.35
C ASP A 35 14.48 -3.04 7.68
N CYS A 36 15.81 -3.06 7.56
CA CYS A 36 16.63 -4.26 7.80
C CYS A 36 17.06 -4.41 9.27
N ALA A 37 16.72 -3.47 10.15
CA ALA A 37 17.23 -3.41 11.53
C ALA A 37 16.25 -4.01 12.56
N GLY A 38 14.95 -3.97 12.27
CA GLY A 38 13.91 -4.53 13.14
C GLY A 38 12.53 -4.67 12.49
N GLY A 39 12.35 -4.22 11.24
CA GLY A 39 11.10 -4.28 10.50
C GLY A 39 11.00 -5.45 9.51
N PHE A 40 10.05 -5.33 8.59
CA PHE A 40 9.90 -6.24 7.46
C PHE A 40 11.05 -6.04 6.47
N GLY A 41 11.69 -7.13 6.09
CA GLY A 41 12.66 -7.13 5.01
C GLY A 41 12.02 -6.65 3.69
N ALA A 42 12.74 -5.80 2.97
CA ALA A 42 12.34 -5.30 1.66
C ALA A 42 13.46 -5.52 0.65
N VAL A 43 13.09 -5.77 -0.61
CA VAL A 43 14.03 -5.89 -1.73
C VAL A 43 13.64 -4.93 -2.84
N MET A 44 14.65 -4.38 -3.50
CA MET A 44 14.47 -3.40 -4.58
C MET A 44 13.55 -3.94 -5.69
N MET A 45 13.71 -5.20 -6.07
CA MET A 45 12.94 -5.80 -7.16
C MET A 45 11.43 -5.78 -6.89
N VAL A 46 11.01 -6.01 -5.63
CA VAL A 46 9.58 -6.02 -5.27
C VAL A 46 9.07 -4.59 -5.09
N THR A 47 9.81 -3.74 -4.36
CA THR A 47 9.35 -2.36 -4.09
C THR A 47 9.32 -1.51 -5.36
N ALA A 48 10.31 -1.65 -6.24
CA ALA A 48 10.34 -0.95 -7.52
C ALA A 48 9.24 -1.41 -8.47
N THR A 49 8.99 -2.73 -8.58
CA THR A 49 7.92 -3.23 -9.47
C THR A 49 6.54 -2.76 -9.02
N PHE A 50 6.27 -2.74 -7.71
CA PHE A 50 5.03 -2.15 -7.18
C PHE A 50 4.88 -0.68 -7.58
N GLY A 51 5.94 0.11 -7.45
CA GLY A 51 5.95 1.52 -7.87
C GLY A 51 5.70 1.70 -9.37
N MET A 52 6.38 0.89 -10.20
CA MET A 52 6.22 0.92 -11.65
C MET A 52 4.81 0.52 -12.09
N VAL A 53 4.22 -0.53 -11.47
CA VAL A 53 2.83 -0.93 -11.73
C VAL A 53 1.87 0.20 -11.34
N ALA A 54 2.09 0.86 -10.19
CA ALA A 54 1.29 2.02 -9.78
C ALA A 54 1.38 3.16 -10.80
N ALA A 55 2.58 3.46 -11.30
CA ALA A 55 2.79 4.48 -12.31
C ALA A 55 2.05 4.15 -13.61
N THR A 56 2.13 2.92 -14.11
CA THR A 56 1.37 2.50 -15.30
C THR A 56 -0.14 2.69 -15.10
N ARG A 57 -0.69 2.28 -13.96
CA ARG A 57 -2.12 2.49 -13.66
C ARG A 57 -2.51 3.97 -13.59
N ALA A 58 -1.61 4.82 -13.12
CA ALA A 58 -1.83 6.26 -13.13
C ALA A 58 -1.84 6.82 -14.55
N VAL A 59 -0.86 6.43 -15.38
CA VAL A 59 -0.77 6.83 -16.79
C VAL A 59 -2.00 6.35 -17.58
N ASP A 60 -2.40 5.09 -17.45
CA ASP A 60 -3.58 4.53 -18.11
C ASP A 60 -4.84 5.36 -17.81
N LYS A 61 -5.01 5.77 -16.54
CA LYS A 61 -6.13 6.61 -16.12
C LYS A 61 -6.07 8.00 -16.73
N LEU A 62 -4.90 8.61 -16.78
CA LEU A 62 -4.72 9.93 -17.39
C LEU A 62 -5.03 9.89 -18.89
N VAL A 63 -4.56 8.87 -19.60
CA VAL A 63 -4.84 8.66 -21.03
C VAL A 63 -6.31 8.36 -21.27
N ALA A 64 -6.97 7.60 -20.40
CA ALA A 64 -8.41 7.33 -20.46
C ALA A 64 -9.30 8.55 -20.11
N GLY A 65 -8.71 9.74 -19.90
CA GLY A 65 -9.44 10.98 -19.63
C GLY A 65 -9.87 11.16 -18.17
N ALA A 66 -9.30 10.40 -17.23
CA ALA A 66 -9.56 10.62 -15.81
C ALA A 66 -8.96 11.97 -15.38
N ARG A 67 -9.83 12.93 -15.02
CA ARG A 67 -9.42 14.24 -14.50
C ARG A 67 -8.61 14.11 -13.21
N ARG A 68 -7.74 15.10 -12.96
CA ARG A 68 -6.96 15.21 -11.72
C ARG A 68 -7.90 15.05 -10.51
N PRO A 69 -7.58 14.21 -9.52
CA PRO A 69 -8.40 14.06 -8.32
C PRO A 69 -8.66 15.39 -7.59
N SER A 70 -7.74 16.35 -7.70
CA SER A 70 -7.87 17.72 -7.14
C SER A 70 -8.97 18.56 -7.79
N GLU A 71 -9.44 18.20 -8.99
CA GLU A 71 -10.51 18.89 -9.72
C GLU A 71 -11.88 18.25 -9.47
N ARG A 72 -11.93 17.18 -8.66
CA ARG A 72 -13.18 16.59 -8.18
C ARG A 72 -13.81 17.60 -7.22
N VAL A 73 -14.80 18.36 -7.72
CA VAL A 73 -15.63 19.28 -6.94
C VAL A 73 -15.95 18.65 -5.58
N LYS A 74 -15.55 19.34 -4.50
CA LYS A 74 -15.85 18.96 -3.11
C LYS A 74 -17.37 18.70 -3.02
N PRO A 75 -17.83 17.46 -2.79
CA PRO A 75 -19.24 17.27 -2.52
C PRO A 75 -19.57 18.10 -1.28
N ALA A 76 -20.51 19.03 -1.43
CA ALA A 76 -20.99 19.87 -0.35
C ALA A 76 -21.35 18.95 0.83
N VAL A 77 -20.76 19.24 1.98
CA VAL A 77 -21.01 18.52 3.23
C VAL A 77 -22.51 18.56 3.48
N ALA A 78 -23.18 17.41 3.35
CA ALA A 78 -24.53 17.24 3.83
C ALA A 78 -24.45 17.07 5.35
N THR A 79 -24.70 18.15 6.09
CA THR A 79 -25.17 18.06 7.47
C THR A 79 -26.62 17.54 7.43
N PRO A 80 -26.96 16.54 8.25
CA PRO A 80 -27.90 16.77 9.36
C PRO A 80 -27.38 16.07 10.64
N ASP A 81 -27.45 16.70 11.80
CA ASP A 81 -28.55 16.54 12.76
C ASP A 81 -28.95 15.07 13.00
N GLN A 82 -28.66 14.56 14.21
CA GLN A 82 -29.53 13.74 15.08
C GLN A 82 -28.83 12.62 15.87
N ALA A 83 -28.95 12.77 17.20
CA ALA A 83 -28.93 11.82 18.32
C ALA A 83 -27.61 11.14 18.71
#